data_AF-A0A6N7Y1P3-F1
#
_entry.id   AF-A0A6N7Y1P3-F1
#
_cell.length_a   1.000
_cell.length_b   1.000
_cell.length_c   1.000
_cell.angle_alpha   90.00
_cell.angle_beta   90.00
_cell.angle_gamma   90.00
#
_symmetry.space_group_name_H-M   'P 1'
#
loop_
_entity.id
_entity.type
_entity.pdbx_description
1 polymer ?
#
loop_
_entity_poly.entity_id
_entity_poly.type
_entity_poly.pdbx_seq_one_letter_code
_entity_poly.pdbx_strand_id
1 'polypeptide(L)'
;MAPSSDDKENKYKNWTDSDLKAECTNRKLEVDEADSKESLISILIKDDNKPPDWGKIYSRVLYHTGMAYEEIARRTIPQIMAILDGAEENISIKMGLPNMLGTSTLSPTPQNNGEPPTVNQFAAIANMFSGM
;
A
#
# COMPACT_ATOMS: atom_id res chain seq x y z
N MET A 1 -17.63 -0.58 10.91
CA MET A 1 -17.94 -1.37 9.70
C MET A 1 -16.63 -1.55 8.95
N ALA A 2 -16.20 -2.79 8.72
CA ALA A 2 -15.09 -3.07 7.82
C ALA A 2 -15.46 -2.57 6.41
N PRO A 3 -14.54 -2.07 5.58
CA PRO A 3 -14.83 -1.98 4.16
C PRO A 3 -15.14 -3.41 3.71
N SER A 4 -16.32 -3.59 3.11
CA SER A 4 -16.66 -4.89 2.54
C SER A 4 -15.61 -5.23 1.48
N SER A 5 -15.48 -6.51 1.18
CA SER A 5 -14.70 -7.02 0.04
C SER A 5 -14.93 -6.25 -1.27
N ASP A 6 -16.05 -5.52 -1.36
CA ASP A 6 -16.55 -4.85 -2.55
C ASP A 6 -15.72 -3.61 -2.96
N ASP A 7 -15.03 -2.93 -2.04
CA ASP A 7 -14.23 -1.75 -2.39
C ASP A 7 -12.98 -2.11 -3.21
N LYS A 8 -12.39 -3.30 -3.00
CA LYS A 8 -11.29 -3.83 -3.84
C LYS A 8 -11.79 -4.39 -5.16
N GLU A 9 -13.01 -4.92 -5.19
CA GLU A 9 -13.64 -5.34 -6.45
C GLU A 9 -13.85 -4.18 -7.42
N ASN A 10 -13.97 -2.94 -6.93
CA ASN A 10 -14.22 -1.77 -7.77
C ASN A 10 -12.98 -1.20 -8.47
N LYS A 11 -11.76 -1.49 -7.98
CA LYS A 11 -10.50 -0.90 -8.52
C LYS A 11 -10.30 -1.18 -10.01
N TYR A 12 -10.62 -2.40 -10.45
CA TYR A 12 -10.33 -2.89 -11.80
C TYR A 12 -11.56 -3.05 -12.70
N LYS A 13 -12.79 -2.89 -12.16
CA LYS A 13 -14.04 -3.10 -12.92
C LYS A 13 -14.13 -2.23 -14.18
N ASN A 14 -13.63 -1.00 -14.11
CA ASN A 14 -13.69 -0.03 -15.20
C ASN A 14 -12.53 -0.13 -16.21
N TRP A 15 -11.56 -1.02 -15.99
CA TRP A 15 -10.43 -1.18 -16.89
C TRP A 15 -10.79 -2.00 -18.12
N THR A 16 -10.09 -1.77 -19.23
CA THR A 16 -10.23 -2.59 -20.44
C THR A 16 -9.43 -3.89 -20.30
N ASP A 17 -9.78 -4.91 -21.09
CA ASP A 17 -9.04 -6.18 -21.11
C ASP A 17 -7.56 -5.97 -21.45
N SER A 18 -7.25 -4.99 -22.30
CA SER A 18 -5.89 -4.60 -22.64
C SER A 18 -5.14 -4.05 -21.43
N ASP A 19 -5.77 -3.17 -20.65
CA ASP A 19 -5.15 -2.58 -19.46
C ASP A 19 -4.88 -3.64 -18.39
N LEU A 20 -5.82 -4.58 -18.22
CA LEU A 20 -5.69 -5.67 -17.26
C LEU A 20 -4.55 -6.62 -17.65
N LYS A 21 -4.45 -7.01 -18.93
CA LYS A 21 -3.35 -7.86 -19.43
C LYS A 21 -1.99 -7.16 -19.34
N ALA A 22 -1.94 -5.86 -19.65
CA ALA A 22 -0.72 -5.07 -19.52
C ALA A 22 -0.25 -5.01 -18.06
N GLU A 23 -1.16 -4.80 -17.12
CA GLU A 23 -0.83 -4.76 -15.70
C GLU A 23 -0.40 -6.13 -15.15
N CYS A 24 -1.07 -7.22 -15.54
CA CYS A 24 -0.61 -8.58 -15.20
C CYS A 24 0.81 -8.83 -15.71
N THR A 25 1.13 -8.41 -16.93
CA THR A 25 2.46 -8.56 -17.54
C THR A 25 3.50 -7.73 -16.81
N ASN A 26 3.19 -6.47 -16.48
CA ASN A 26 4.05 -5.57 -15.72
C ASN A 26 4.44 -6.18 -14.36
N ARG A 27 3.48 -6.85 -13.71
CA ARG A 27 3.67 -7.57 -12.45
C ARG A 27 4.24 -8.98 -12.60
N LYS A 28 4.49 -9.44 -13.82
CA LYS A 28 4.99 -10.79 -14.15
C LYS A 28 4.07 -11.90 -13.60
N LEU A 29 2.76 -11.69 -13.70
CA LEU A 29 1.74 -12.67 -13.35
C LEU A 29 1.48 -13.60 -14.54
N GLU A 30 1.32 -14.89 -14.27
CA GLU A 30 0.93 -15.87 -15.29
C GLU A 30 -0.53 -15.63 -15.70
N VAL A 31 -0.74 -15.35 -16.98
CA VAL A 31 -2.06 -15.14 -17.60
C VAL A 31 -2.10 -15.85 -18.95
N ASP A 32 -3.25 -16.43 -19.29
CA ASP A 32 -3.54 -17.00 -20.60
C ASP A 32 -4.14 -15.92 -21.53
N GLU A 33 -3.89 -16.03 -22.83
CA GLU A 33 -4.54 -15.17 -23.82
C GLU A 33 -6.07 -15.31 -23.78
N ALA A 34 -6.57 -16.50 -23.41
CA ALA A 34 -7.98 -16.83 -23.28
C ALA A 34 -8.62 -16.44 -21.94
N ASP A 35 -7.86 -15.86 -20.99
CA ASP A 35 -8.41 -15.43 -19.71
C ASP A 35 -9.50 -14.36 -19.89
N SER A 36 -10.65 -14.57 -19.22
CA SER A 36 -11.73 -13.59 -19.21
C SER A 36 -11.36 -12.37 -18.38
N LYS A 37 -12.06 -11.25 -18.61
CA LYS A 37 -11.90 -10.02 -17.83
C LYS A 37 -11.99 -10.27 -16.32
N GLU A 38 -12.95 -11.08 -15.88
CA GLU A 38 -13.16 -11.43 -14.47
C GLU A 38 -11.99 -12.26 -13.91
N SER A 39 -11.43 -13.17 -14.72
CA SER A 39 -10.23 -13.95 -14.36
C SER A 39 -9.05 -13.01 -14.11
N LEU A 40 -8.80 -12.08 -15.04
CA LEU A 40 -7.71 -11.09 -14.92
C LEU A 40 -7.88 -10.18 -13.68
N ILE A 41 -9.10 -9.71 -13.42
CA ILE A 41 -9.41 -8.93 -12.22
C ILE A 41 -9.13 -9.75 -10.95
N SER A 42 -9.57 -11.01 -10.91
CA SER A 42 -9.35 -11.91 -9.78
C SER A 42 -7.85 -12.14 -9.53
N ILE A 43 -7.06 -12.35 -10.58
CA ILE A 43 -5.61 -12.50 -10.52
C ILE A 43 -4.96 -11.25 -9.90
N LEU A 44 -5.32 -10.06 -10.38
CA LEU A 44 -4.78 -8.80 -9.86
C LEU A 44 -5.20 -8.52 -8.41
N ILE A 45 -6.44 -8.84 -8.03
CA ILE A 45 -6.90 -8.72 -6.64
C ILE A 45 -6.16 -9.70 -5.74
N LYS A 46 -5.94 -10.94 -6.19
CA LYS A 46 -5.21 -11.95 -5.45
C LYS A 46 -3.76 -11.53 -5.23
N ASP A 47 -3.10 -11.02 -6.26
CA ASP A 47 -1.75 -10.44 -6.15
C ASP A 47 -1.74 -9.22 -5.21
N ASP A 48 -2.77 -8.36 -5.29
CA ASP A 48 -2.88 -7.19 -4.42
C ASP A 48 -2.96 -7.54 -2.94
N ASN A 49 -3.52 -8.71 -2.62
CA ASN A 49 -3.69 -9.25 -1.28
C ASN A 49 -2.54 -10.17 -0.85
N LYS A 50 -1.52 -10.37 -1.68
CA LYS A 50 -0.34 -11.16 -1.29
C LYS A 50 0.36 -10.48 -0.10
N PRO A 51 0.67 -11.23 0.97
CA PRO A 51 1.42 -10.66 2.09
C PRO A 51 2.79 -10.18 1.60
N PRO A 52 3.35 -9.11 2.20
CA PRO A 52 4.72 -8.68 1.92
C PRO A 52 5.71 -9.83 2.13
N ASP A 53 6.71 -9.92 1.27
CA ASP A 53 7.81 -10.88 1.43
C ASP A 53 8.75 -10.40 2.54
N TRP A 54 8.43 -10.79 3.77
CA TRP A 54 9.23 -10.44 4.94
C TRP A 54 10.65 -10.99 4.87
N GLY A 55 10.89 -12.14 4.24
CA GLY A 55 12.26 -12.66 4.07
C GLY A 55 13.12 -11.72 3.22
N LYS A 56 12.57 -11.24 2.11
CA LYS A 56 13.21 -10.23 1.26
C LYS A 56 13.39 -8.89 2.00
N ILE A 57 12.37 -8.43 2.72
CA ILE A 57 12.44 -7.17 3.49
C ILE A 57 13.55 -7.24 4.56
N TYR A 58 13.55 -8.30 5.37
CA TYR A 58 14.53 -8.50 6.44
C TYR A 58 15.96 -8.56 5.90
N SER A 59 16.17 -9.33 4.82
CA SER A 59 17.52 -9.43 4.21
C SER A 59 18.03 -8.09 3.68
N ARG A 60 17.17 -7.27 3.07
CA ARG A 60 17.55 -5.93 2.60
C ARG A 60 17.85 -4.97 3.74
N VAL A 61 17.01 -4.92 4.76
CA VAL A 61 17.26 -4.07 5.93
C VAL A 61 18.57 -4.46 6.61
N LEU A 62 18.78 -5.77 6.85
CA LEU A 62 20.02 -6.29 7.45
C LEU A 62 21.26 -5.88 6.62
N TYR A 63 21.19 -6.04 5.30
CA TYR A 63 22.28 -5.71 4.39
C TYR A 63 22.66 -4.22 4.42
N HIS A 64 21.67 -3.33 4.50
CA HIS A 64 21.89 -1.88 4.39
C HIS A 64 22.17 -1.17 5.73
N THR A 65 21.75 -1.74 6.87
CA THR A 65 21.85 -1.03 8.17
C THR A 65 22.73 -1.69 9.21
N GLY A 66 23.14 -2.95 9.02
CA GLY A 66 23.90 -3.70 10.03
C GLY A 66 23.14 -3.90 11.36
N MET A 67 21.82 -3.70 11.37
CA MET A 67 20.98 -3.91 12.56
C MET A 67 20.88 -5.41 12.88
N ALA A 68 20.79 -5.73 14.17
CA ALA A 68 20.48 -7.10 14.59
C ALA A 68 19.03 -7.47 14.23
N TYR A 69 18.76 -8.76 14.07
CA TYR A 69 17.42 -9.26 13.70
C TYR A 69 16.33 -8.80 14.66
N GLU A 70 16.65 -8.75 15.95
CA GLU A 70 15.75 -8.34 17.03
C GLU A 70 15.42 -6.85 16.97
N GLU A 71 16.34 -6.02 16.44
CA GLU A 71 16.14 -4.59 16.29
C GLU A 71 15.21 -4.29 15.13
N ILE A 72 15.33 -5.05 14.02
CA ILE A 72 14.43 -4.94 12.86
C ILE A 72 12.99 -5.23 13.27
N ALA A 73 12.78 -6.27 14.08
CA ALA A 73 11.45 -6.65 14.57
C ALA A 73 10.82 -5.60 15.50
N ARG A 74 11.62 -4.72 16.12
CA ARG A 74 11.14 -3.61 16.95
C ARG A 74 10.82 -2.34 16.16
N ARG A 75 11.15 -2.30 14.86
CA ARG A 75 10.84 -1.16 13.99
C ARG A 75 9.40 -1.18 13.53
N THR A 76 8.82 0.01 13.38
CA THR A 76 7.51 0.17 12.75
C THR A 76 7.62 0.02 11.24
N ILE A 77 6.53 -0.31 10.55
CA ILE A 77 6.53 -0.42 9.08
C ILE A 77 6.99 0.89 8.42
N PRO A 78 6.55 2.09 8.84
CA PRO A 78 7.07 3.35 8.29
C PRO A 78 8.59 3.50 8.44
N GLN A 79 9.17 3.06 9.57
CA GLN A 79 10.63 3.09 9.77
C GLN A 79 11.35 2.13 8.82
N ILE A 80 10.79 0.93 8.63
CA ILE A 80 11.33 -0.05 7.68
C ILE A 80 11.24 0.49 6.24
N MET A 81 10.12 1.11 5.86
CA MET A 81 9.95 1.72 4.55
C MET A 81 10.95 2.86 4.31
N ALA A 82 11.21 3.71 5.31
CA ALA A 82 12.19 4.78 5.20
C ALA A 82 13.63 4.25 4.99
N ILE A 83 13.97 3.13 5.65
CA ILE A 83 15.26 2.46 5.44
C ILE A 83 15.37 1.93 4.01
N LEU A 84 14.33 1.25 3.53
CA LEU A 84 14.31 0.68 2.18
C LEU A 84 14.37 1.78 1.10
N ASP A 85 13.62 2.87 1.28
CA ASP A 85 13.61 4.01 0.37
C ASP A 85 14.99 4.70 0.32
N GLY A 86 15.61 4.94 1.48
CA GLY A 86 16.97 5.47 1.56
C GLY A 86 18.04 4.57 0.96
N ALA A 87 17.75 3.27 0.79
CA ALA A 87 18.61 2.29 0.15
C ALA A 87 18.23 2.02 -1.32
N GLU A 88 17.33 2.82 -1.90
CA GLU A 88 16.80 2.67 -3.26
C GLU A 88 16.14 1.31 -3.53
N GLU A 89 15.65 0.62 -2.48
CA GLU A 89 14.94 -0.65 -2.58
C GLU A 89 13.44 -0.41 -2.83
N ASN A 90 12.96 -0.71 -4.04
CA ASN A 90 11.56 -0.55 -4.41
C ASN A 90 10.70 -1.73 -3.91
N ILE A 91 10.54 -1.85 -2.59
CA ILE A 91 9.73 -2.88 -1.94
C ILE A 91 8.53 -2.24 -1.23
N SER A 92 7.34 -2.39 -1.81
CA SER A 92 6.11 -1.91 -1.19
C SER A 92 5.63 -2.84 -0.08
N ILE A 93 5.72 -2.39 1.18
CA ILE A 93 5.10 -3.08 2.32
C ILE A 93 3.65 -2.60 2.42
N LYS A 94 2.72 -3.38 1.85
CA LYS A 94 1.29 -3.10 1.97
C LYS A 94 0.86 -3.32 3.42
N MET A 95 0.66 -2.23 4.16
CA MET A 95 -0.10 -2.30 5.40
C MET A 95 -1.57 -2.50 5.05
N GLY A 96 -2.14 -3.62 5.46
CA GLY A 96 -3.58 -3.70 5.66
C GLY A 96 -3.93 -2.71 6.77
N LEU A 97 -4.17 -1.45 6.41
CA LEU A 97 -4.60 -0.45 7.38
C LEU A 97 -5.93 -0.93 7.97
N PRO A 98 -6.07 -1.02 9.31
CA PRO A 98 -7.38 -1.11 9.91
C PRO A 98 -8.12 0.18 9.55
N ASN A 99 -9.04 0.10 8.58
CA ASN A 99 -10.00 1.15 8.23
C ASN A 99 -9.47 2.51 7.73
N MET A 100 -8.21 2.66 7.28
CA MET A 100 -7.72 3.92 6.66
C MET A 100 -7.60 3.87 5.13
N LEU A 101 -8.01 2.80 4.47
CA LEU A 101 -7.98 2.68 3.00
C LEU A 101 -9.18 3.37 2.32
N GLY A 102 -9.52 4.58 2.77
CA GLY A 102 -10.38 5.54 2.09
C GLY A 102 -9.64 6.80 1.66
N THR A 103 -8.32 6.90 1.90
CA THR A 103 -7.51 8.04 1.48
C THR A 103 -6.10 7.59 1.05
N SER A 104 -6.00 6.93 -0.11
CA SER A 104 -5.00 7.36 -1.12
C SER A 104 -5.56 8.55 -1.89
N THR A 105 -6.07 9.51 -1.14
CA THR A 105 -5.60 10.85 -1.30
C THR A 105 -4.51 10.91 -0.20
N LEU A 106 -3.22 11.08 -0.50
CA LEU A 106 -2.67 12.42 -0.31
C LEU A 106 -3.85 13.35 -0.12
N SER A 107 -4.32 13.58 1.11
CA SER A 107 -5.40 14.54 1.30
C SER A 107 -5.01 15.68 0.38
N PRO A 108 -5.82 16.03 -0.65
CA PRO A 108 -5.48 17.21 -1.40
C PRO A 108 -5.26 18.22 -0.30
N THR A 109 -4.10 18.89 -0.30
CA THR A 109 -3.97 20.20 0.35
C THR A 109 -5.35 20.79 0.21
N PRO A 110 -6.13 20.98 1.29
CA PRO A 110 -7.57 21.14 1.14
C PRO A 110 -7.72 22.23 0.10
N GLN A 111 -8.21 21.86 -1.10
CA GLN A 111 -8.66 22.83 -2.07
C GLN A 111 -10.02 23.29 -1.53
N ASN A 112 -10.01 23.78 -0.28
CA ASN A 112 -10.93 24.79 0.13
C ASN A 112 -10.39 26.04 -0.53
N ASN A 113 -11.15 26.48 -1.52
CA ASN A 113 -11.20 27.85 -1.96
C ASN A 113 -11.02 28.81 -0.75
N GLY A 114 -9.78 29.25 -0.49
CA GLY A 114 -9.45 30.37 0.40
C GLY A 114 -9.69 30.24 1.92
N GLU A 115 -10.21 29.14 2.46
CA GLU A 115 -10.49 29.05 3.91
C GLU A 115 -9.42 28.31 4.72
N PRO A 116 -8.93 28.88 5.84
CA PRO A 116 -7.93 28.25 6.68
C PRO A 116 -8.49 27.03 7.44
N PRO A 117 -7.63 26.03 7.71
CA PRO A 117 -8.01 24.81 8.43
C PRO A 117 -8.53 25.09 9.84
N THR A 118 -9.46 24.25 10.28
CA THR A 118 -10.14 24.42 11.58
C THR A 118 -9.32 23.81 12.73
N VAL A 119 -9.46 24.36 13.94
CA VAL A 119 -8.75 23.91 15.16
C VAL A 119 -8.93 22.41 15.43
N ASN A 120 -10.09 21.85 15.09
CA ASN A 120 -10.37 20.42 15.27
C ASN A 120 -9.53 19.52 14.35
N GLN A 121 -9.14 20.01 13.17
CA GLN A 121 -8.24 19.27 12.26
C GLN A 121 -6.81 19.24 12.81
N PHE A 122 -6.36 20.33 13.43
CA PHE A 122 -5.06 20.35 14.11
C PHE A 122 -5.03 19.44 15.34
N ALA A 123 -6.12 19.41 16.12
CA ALA A 123 -6.23 18.52 17.27
C ALA A 123 -6.24 17.03 16.85
N ALA A 124 -6.89 16.69 15.74
CA ALA A 124 -6.86 15.36 15.18
C ALA A 124 -5.43 14.92 14.80
N ILE A 125 -4.64 15.81 14.18
CA ILE A 125 -3.24 15.54 13.83
C ILE A 125 -2.38 15.41 15.09
N ALA A 126 -2.52 16.32 16.06
CA ALA A 126 -1.75 16.28 17.30
C ALA A 126 -1.98 14.98 18.10
N ASN A 127 -3.23 14.53 18.19
CA ASN A 127 -3.58 13.30 18.91
C ASN A 127 -3.06 12.03 18.23
N MET A 128 -2.68 12.06 16.95
CA MET A 128 -2.02 10.92 16.29
C MET A 128 -0.59 10.70 16.79
N PHE A 129 0.08 11.75 17.27
CA PHE A 129 1.45 11.67 17.81
C PHE A 129 1.49 11.54 19.33
N SER A 130 0.41 11.89 20.04
CA SER A 130 0.31 11.77 21.50
C SER A 130 0.00 10.35 22.01
N GLY A 131 -0.12 9.36 21.12
CA GLY A 131 -0.34 7.95 21.47
C GLY A 131 0.92 7.07 21.46
N MET A 132 2.12 7.65 21.37
CA MET A 132 3.41 6.97 21.55
C MET A 132 3.93 7.12 22.98
#